data_AF-D6PJE1-F1
#
_entry.id   AF-D6PJE1-F1
#
_cell.length_a   1.000
_cell.length_b   1.000
_cell.length_c   1.000
_cell.angle_alpha   90.00
_cell.angle_beta   90.00
_cell.angle_gamma   90.00
#
_symmetry.space_group_name_H-M   'P 1'
#
loop_
_entity.id
_entity.type
_entity.pdbx_description
1 polymer ?
#
loop_
_entity_poly.entity_id
_entity_poly.type
_entity_poly.pdbx_seq_one_letter_code
_entity_poly.pdbx_strand_id
1 'polypeptide(L)'
;MFVCLRCNCFHTTKFGKLERHLETCKGEGRVIDIVESYQSRVKELQTKIKILEESSGRLPEVKNQEEEKDIVELAFGTFTEDSPGLYFQQSYESLTEVKQYNTHLRKIKNSRRGYFSTVSLEEYTNAIKSHITYLEKFGKQKKFTTRKVDTIVSNHFTTLDLRLVRHKNYENFHPDGTLLKDLNLILSCKDNVVFDYDIIGKFRNYALLIFPLKVILEFILYNRSKTEPVFVLFDLGHEENPFHYYYLNERKGSKKYWIMDCRMEIFLEQVRSSFLPYLVSEFRTSYFHIFQDNIFRENFLELVSGLETECKQIVENIMLLANSKKTVELCKQVVSKNARKKTPDDILNLIKNDPLKIELVDESQFYVAQLFDNSPKNLLTIFKNIG
;
A
#
# COMPACT_ATOMS: atom_id res chain seq x y z
N MET A 1 27.65 3.44 -1.63
CA MET A 1 27.91 3.80 -0.22
C MET A 1 27.79 2.51 0.57
N PHE A 2 28.82 2.12 1.31
CA PHE A 2 28.81 0.88 2.07
C PHE A 2 28.39 1.17 3.51
N VAL A 3 27.45 0.38 4.03
CA VAL A 3 26.91 0.50 5.39
C VAL A 3 27.16 -0.81 6.12
N CYS A 4 27.80 -0.74 7.29
CA CYS A 4 27.96 -1.90 8.15
C CYS A 4 26.69 -2.09 9.00
N LEU A 5 25.89 -3.10 8.66
CA LEU A 5 24.62 -3.38 9.34
C LEU A 5 24.78 -3.79 10.82
N ARG A 6 25.99 -4.18 11.25
CA ARG A 6 26.24 -4.60 12.63
C ARG A 6 26.32 -3.41 13.60
N CYS A 7 27.06 -2.37 13.24
CA CYS A 7 27.28 -1.23 14.13
C CYS A 7 26.41 -0.02 13.77
N ASN A 8 25.74 -0.05 12.61
CA ASN A 8 24.88 1.01 12.07
C ASN A 8 25.48 2.43 12.13
N CYS A 9 26.81 2.54 12.26
CA CYS A 9 27.54 3.79 12.50
C CYS A 9 28.67 4.01 11.50
N PHE A 10 28.86 3.10 10.53
CA PHE A 10 29.95 3.18 9.56
C PHE A 10 29.42 3.39 8.15
N HIS A 11 29.69 4.57 7.59
CA HIS A 11 29.39 4.94 6.21
C HIS A 11 30.67 5.33 5.47
N THR A 12 30.96 4.68 4.34
CA THR A 12 32.09 5.07 3.48
C THR A 12 31.80 4.84 2.00
N THR A 13 32.45 5.61 1.14
CA THR A 13 32.52 5.38 -0.32
C THR A 13 33.85 4.78 -0.76
N LYS A 14 34.85 4.68 0.13
CA LYS A 14 36.19 4.18 -0.16
C LYS A 14 36.35 2.73 0.27
N PHE A 15 36.65 1.84 -0.69
CA PHE A 15 36.71 0.38 -0.51
C PHE A 15 37.74 -0.07 0.55
N GLY A 16 38.97 0.47 0.52
CA GLY A 16 40.01 0.09 1.51
C GLY A 16 39.70 0.49 2.96
N LYS A 17 38.76 1.41 3.19
CA LYS A 17 38.27 1.73 4.55
C LYS A 17 37.18 0.76 5.01
N LEU A 18 36.40 0.22 4.08
CA LEU A 18 35.40 -0.82 4.35
C LEU A 18 36.10 -2.12 4.75
N GLU A 19 37.13 -2.51 4.02
CA GLU A 19 37.84 -3.78 4.23
C GLU A 19 38.46 -3.85 5.64
N ARG A 20 39.15 -2.79 6.05
CA ARG A 20 39.73 -2.65 7.39
C ARG A 20 38.67 -2.66 8.50
N HIS A 21 37.52 -2.00 8.26
CA HIS A 21 36.39 -2.01 9.19
C HIS A 21 35.79 -3.42 9.31
N LEU A 22 35.61 -4.13 8.20
CA LEU A 22 35.10 -5.51 8.19
C LEU A 22 36.05 -6.48 8.90
N GLU A 23 37.37 -6.35 8.73
CA GLU A 23 38.36 -7.17 9.45
C GLU A 23 38.29 -6.97 10.97
N THR A 24 38.16 -5.72 11.42
CA THR A 24 38.02 -5.40 12.85
C THR A 24 36.68 -5.90 13.39
N CYS A 25 35.61 -5.76 12.60
CA CYS A 25 34.24 -6.17 12.96
C CYS A 25 34.04 -7.70 12.91
N LYS A 26 34.90 -8.43 12.19
CA LYS A 26 34.95 -9.91 12.15
C LYS A 26 35.50 -10.52 13.44
N GLY A 27 36.35 -9.80 14.19
CA GLY A 27 37.05 -10.33 15.38
C GLY A 27 36.15 -10.72 16.57
N GLU A 28 34.92 -10.19 16.63
CA GLU A 28 34.03 -10.37 17.80
C GLU A 28 32.99 -11.51 17.66
N GLY A 29 33.19 -12.44 16.71
CA GLY A 29 32.36 -13.64 16.60
C GLY A 29 31.05 -13.48 15.81
N ARG A 30 30.76 -14.52 15.03
CA ARG A 30 29.60 -14.75 14.13
C ARG A 30 29.24 -13.59 13.19
N VAL A 31 30.13 -13.31 12.24
CA VAL A 31 29.73 -12.66 10.99
C VAL A 31 29.13 -13.73 10.09
N ILE A 32 27.84 -13.64 9.79
CA ILE A 32 27.23 -14.39 8.69
C ILE A 32 27.70 -13.70 7.41
N ASP A 33 28.64 -14.31 6.71
CA ASP A 33 28.94 -13.89 5.35
C ASP A 33 27.70 -14.19 4.51
N ILE A 34 26.96 -13.12 4.18
CA ILE A 34 25.71 -13.21 3.44
C ILE A 34 25.94 -13.89 2.08
N VAL A 35 27.10 -13.65 1.46
CA VAL A 35 27.47 -14.26 0.18
C VAL A 35 27.71 -15.76 0.37
N GLU A 36 28.48 -16.15 1.39
CA GLU A 36 28.73 -17.56 1.70
C GLU A 36 27.45 -18.31 2.12
N SER A 37 26.56 -17.63 2.85
CA SER A 37 25.23 -18.14 3.23
C SER A 37 24.35 -18.36 2.00
N TYR A 38 24.31 -17.40 1.06
CA TYR A 38 23.57 -17.57 -0.19
C TYR A 38 24.18 -18.66 -1.07
N GLN A 39 25.50 -18.74 -1.17
CA GLN A 39 26.19 -19.79 -1.93
C GLN A 39 25.91 -21.19 -1.35
N SER A 40 25.88 -21.31 -0.02
CA SER A 40 25.51 -22.56 0.67
C SER A 40 24.06 -22.94 0.38
N ARG A 41 23.14 -21.96 0.40
CA ARG A 41 21.72 -22.19 0.07
C ARG A 41 21.51 -22.59 -1.39
N VAL A 42 22.26 -22.00 -2.32
CA VAL A 42 22.24 -22.38 -3.74
C VAL A 42 22.69 -23.83 -3.93
N LYS A 43 23.79 -24.24 -3.27
CA LYS A 43 24.25 -25.65 -3.32
C LYS A 43 23.23 -26.63 -2.75
N GLU A 44 22.57 -26.27 -1.64
CA GLU A 44 21.51 -27.10 -1.04
C GLU A 44 20.32 -27.29 -2.01
N LEU A 45 19.90 -26.20 -2.67
CA LEU A 45 18.80 -26.24 -3.65
C LEU A 45 19.18 -27.04 -4.90
N GLN A 46 20.40 -26.88 -5.41
CA GLN A 46 20.92 -27.68 -6.53
C GLN A 46 20.94 -29.17 -6.17
N THR A 47 21.33 -29.52 -4.95
CA THR A 47 21.30 -30.90 -4.46
C THR A 47 19.87 -31.44 -4.41
N LYS A 48 18.91 -30.65 -3.93
CA LYS A 48 17.48 -31.03 -3.92
C LYS A 48 16.91 -31.22 -5.32
N ILE A 49 17.26 -30.35 -6.27
CA ILE A 49 16.86 -30.49 -7.67
C ILE A 49 17.41 -31.80 -8.24
N LYS A 50 18.70 -32.08 -8.03
CA LYS A 50 19.31 -33.33 -8.49
C LYS A 50 18.64 -34.58 -7.91
N ILE A 51 18.33 -34.58 -6.60
CA ILE A 51 17.57 -35.67 -5.96
C ILE A 51 16.17 -35.80 -6.58
N LEU A 52 15.50 -34.68 -6.87
CA LEU A 52 14.18 -34.69 -7.51
C LEU A 52 14.25 -35.24 -8.95
N GLU A 53 15.24 -34.81 -9.73
CA GLU A 53 15.49 -35.31 -11.09
C GLU A 53 15.78 -36.81 -11.10
N GLU A 54 16.65 -37.29 -10.20
CA GLU A 54 16.97 -38.70 -10.01
C GLU A 54 15.76 -39.52 -9.53
N SER A 55 14.90 -38.93 -8.70
CA SER A 55 13.64 -39.56 -8.27
C SER A 55 12.54 -39.52 -9.34
N SER A 56 12.60 -38.60 -10.31
CA SER A 56 11.65 -38.50 -11.42
C SER A 56 11.88 -39.55 -12.52
N GLY A 57 13.05 -40.21 -12.52
CA GLY A 57 13.36 -41.35 -13.39
C GLY A 57 12.60 -42.64 -13.04
N ARG A 58 11.86 -42.67 -11.93
CA ARG A 58 10.84 -43.69 -11.64
C ARG A 58 9.48 -43.02 -11.70
N LEU A 59 8.86 -43.07 -12.87
CA LEU A 59 7.44 -42.74 -13.01
C LEU A 59 6.67 -43.56 -11.97
N PRO A 60 6.02 -42.95 -10.98
CA PRO A 60 4.99 -43.65 -10.22
C PRO A 60 3.93 -44.03 -11.25
N GLU A 61 3.44 -45.28 -11.19
CA GLU A 61 2.20 -45.63 -11.86
C GLU A 61 1.17 -44.55 -11.51
N VAL A 62 0.75 -43.80 -12.54
CA VAL A 62 -0.35 -42.86 -12.44
C VAL A 62 -1.56 -43.70 -12.12
N LYS A 63 -1.83 -43.87 -10.82
CA LYS A 63 -3.19 -44.15 -10.38
C LYS A 63 -3.99 -43.00 -10.93
N ASN A 64 -4.82 -43.29 -11.92
CA ASN A 64 -5.91 -42.44 -12.34
C ASN A 64 -6.72 -42.10 -11.08
N GLN A 65 -6.35 -41.00 -10.41
CA GLN A 65 -7.28 -40.28 -9.58
C GLN A 65 -8.28 -39.74 -10.59
N GLU A 66 -9.47 -40.36 -10.62
CA GLU A 66 -10.64 -39.70 -11.16
C GLU A 66 -10.61 -38.27 -10.60
N GLU A 67 -10.47 -37.29 -11.48
CA GLU A 67 -10.64 -35.89 -11.11
C GLU A 67 -12.03 -35.81 -10.48
N GLU A 68 -12.07 -35.70 -9.15
CA GLU A 68 -13.28 -35.44 -8.39
C GLU A 68 -13.77 -34.08 -8.89
N LYS A 69 -14.62 -34.18 -9.90
CA LYS A 69 -15.27 -33.11 -10.63
C LYS A 69 -15.76 -32.12 -9.58
N ASP A 70 -15.17 -30.91 -9.55
CA ASP A 70 -15.35 -30.02 -8.41
C ASP A 70 -16.84 -29.70 -8.25
N ILE A 71 -17.40 -30.19 -7.15
CA ILE A 71 -18.80 -30.02 -6.79
C ILE A 71 -19.19 -28.55 -6.87
N VAL A 72 -18.26 -27.61 -6.63
CA VAL A 72 -18.54 -26.17 -6.71
C VAL A 72 -18.67 -25.68 -8.16
N GLU A 73 -17.78 -26.06 -9.07
CA GLU A 73 -17.91 -25.69 -10.49
C GLU A 73 -19.14 -26.35 -11.13
N LEU A 74 -19.49 -27.57 -10.69
CA LEU A 74 -20.68 -28.28 -11.13
C LEU A 74 -21.99 -27.75 -10.53
N ALA A 75 -21.99 -27.32 -9.27
CA ALA A 75 -23.19 -26.85 -8.59
C ALA A 75 -23.43 -25.35 -8.76
N PHE A 76 -22.37 -24.54 -8.94
CA PHE A 76 -22.46 -23.08 -8.87
C PHE A 76 -21.76 -22.35 -10.04
N GLY A 77 -21.14 -23.08 -10.97
CA GLY A 77 -20.51 -22.51 -12.15
C GLY A 77 -19.13 -21.87 -11.91
N THR A 78 -18.60 -21.23 -12.96
CA THR A 78 -17.37 -20.43 -12.87
C THR A 78 -17.68 -19.04 -12.33
N PHE A 79 -16.70 -18.40 -11.68
CA PHE A 79 -16.82 -16.99 -11.30
C PHE A 79 -17.17 -16.15 -12.54
N THR A 80 -18.34 -15.50 -12.51
CA THR A 80 -18.76 -14.51 -13.52
C THR A 80 -18.77 -13.14 -12.86
N GLU A 81 -18.29 -12.12 -13.59
CA GLU A 81 -18.17 -10.75 -13.08
C GLU A 81 -19.52 -10.09 -12.76
N ASP A 82 -20.62 -10.67 -13.26
CA ASP A 82 -21.96 -10.09 -13.18
C ASP A 82 -22.64 -10.21 -11.80
N SER A 83 -22.21 -11.14 -10.92
CA SER A 83 -22.82 -11.30 -9.58
C SER A 83 -21.86 -11.85 -8.50
N PRO A 84 -20.71 -11.21 -8.28
CA PRO A 84 -19.67 -11.74 -7.38
C PRO A 84 -20.13 -11.98 -5.94
N GLY A 85 -21.06 -11.17 -5.42
CA GLY A 85 -21.61 -11.35 -4.08
C GLY A 85 -22.37 -12.67 -3.92
N LEU A 86 -23.18 -13.05 -4.91
CA LEU A 86 -23.93 -14.31 -4.91
C LEU A 86 -22.99 -15.50 -5.00
N TYR A 87 -21.97 -15.42 -5.87
CA TYR A 87 -20.94 -16.43 -6.01
C TYR A 87 -20.23 -16.73 -4.68
N PHE A 88 -19.79 -15.70 -3.96
CA PHE A 88 -19.11 -15.91 -2.67
C PHE A 88 -20.05 -16.50 -1.63
N GLN A 89 -21.29 -16.00 -1.54
CA GLN A 89 -22.28 -16.52 -0.60
C GLN A 89 -22.48 -18.03 -0.81
N GLN A 90 -22.77 -18.46 -2.04
CA GLN A 90 -22.98 -19.87 -2.38
C GLN A 90 -21.72 -20.71 -2.12
N SER A 91 -20.55 -20.18 -2.47
CA SER A 91 -19.27 -20.84 -2.23
C SER A 91 -19.04 -21.10 -0.74
N TYR A 92 -19.34 -20.14 0.14
CA TYR A 92 -19.21 -20.33 1.59
C TYR A 92 -20.29 -21.27 2.16
N GLU A 93 -21.52 -21.22 1.68
CA GLU A 93 -22.61 -22.11 2.11
C GLU A 93 -22.26 -23.59 1.84
N SER A 94 -21.67 -23.87 0.67
CA SER A 94 -21.22 -25.22 0.27
C SER A 94 -20.12 -25.82 1.18
N LEU A 95 -19.38 -25.00 1.93
CA LEU A 95 -18.32 -25.49 2.83
C LEU A 95 -18.85 -26.47 3.89
N THR A 96 -20.13 -26.34 4.25
CA THR A 96 -20.77 -27.19 5.25
C THR A 96 -20.96 -28.63 4.78
N GLU A 97 -21.12 -28.85 3.48
CA GLU A 97 -21.43 -30.14 2.88
C GLU A 97 -20.15 -30.94 2.55
N VAL A 98 -19.05 -30.24 2.29
CA VAL A 98 -17.78 -30.86 1.88
C VAL A 98 -16.96 -31.35 3.08
N LYS A 99 -16.34 -32.53 2.92
CA LYS A 99 -15.40 -33.08 3.91
C LYS A 99 -14.03 -32.38 3.85
N GLN A 100 -13.54 -32.07 2.65
CA GLN A 100 -12.23 -31.45 2.42
C GLN A 100 -12.32 -29.95 2.10
N TYR A 101 -12.83 -29.16 3.05
CA TYR A 101 -13.10 -27.73 2.88
C TYR A 101 -11.86 -26.87 2.52
N ASN A 102 -10.63 -27.32 2.83
CA ASN A 102 -9.40 -26.56 2.56
C ASN A 102 -9.19 -26.25 1.06
N THR A 103 -9.56 -27.19 0.18
CA THR A 103 -9.45 -26.99 -1.28
C THR A 103 -10.40 -25.90 -1.75
N HIS A 104 -11.64 -25.91 -1.24
CA HIS A 104 -12.65 -24.89 -1.54
C HIS A 104 -12.27 -23.52 -1.00
N LEU A 105 -11.75 -23.44 0.23
CA LEU A 105 -11.22 -22.21 0.79
C LEU A 105 -10.12 -21.61 -0.10
N ARG A 106 -9.22 -22.43 -0.65
CA ARG A 106 -8.19 -21.96 -1.58
C ARG A 106 -8.80 -21.38 -2.87
N LYS A 107 -9.83 -22.02 -3.44
CA LYS A 107 -10.55 -21.49 -4.61
C LYS A 107 -11.20 -20.14 -4.30
N ILE A 108 -11.95 -20.04 -3.20
CA ILE A 108 -12.57 -18.79 -2.76
C ILE A 108 -11.53 -17.68 -2.56
N LYS A 109 -10.38 -17.99 -1.95
CA LYS A 109 -9.27 -17.05 -1.75
C LYS A 109 -8.72 -16.53 -3.09
N ASN A 110 -8.60 -17.40 -4.10
CA ASN A 110 -8.14 -17.02 -5.43
C ASN A 110 -9.17 -16.15 -6.16
N SER A 111 -10.45 -16.52 -6.15
CA SER A 111 -11.54 -15.73 -6.77
C SER A 111 -11.63 -14.34 -6.14
N ARG A 112 -11.38 -14.21 -4.84
CA ARG A 112 -11.35 -12.91 -4.14
C ARG A 112 -10.32 -11.94 -4.74
N ARG A 113 -9.18 -12.42 -5.21
CA ARG A 113 -8.18 -11.57 -5.85
C ARG A 113 -8.69 -10.96 -7.16
N GLY A 114 -9.46 -11.71 -7.95
CA GLY A 114 -10.12 -11.18 -9.14
C GLY A 114 -11.21 -10.17 -8.78
N TYR A 115 -12.02 -10.48 -7.77
CA TYR A 115 -13.03 -9.54 -7.26
C TYR A 115 -12.42 -8.21 -6.80
N PHE A 116 -11.25 -8.27 -6.16
CA PHE A 116 -10.56 -7.08 -5.67
C PHE A 116 -10.21 -6.07 -6.77
N SER A 117 -9.90 -6.54 -7.98
CA SER A 117 -9.56 -5.67 -9.11
C SER A 117 -10.78 -5.02 -9.77
N THR A 118 -12.00 -5.49 -9.49
CA THR A 118 -13.21 -5.07 -10.22
C THR A 118 -14.15 -4.17 -9.41
N VAL A 119 -13.97 -4.07 -8.09
CA VAL A 119 -14.85 -3.26 -7.22
C VAL A 119 -14.12 -2.11 -6.54
N SER A 120 -14.89 -1.17 -6.00
CA SER A 120 -14.32 -0.13 -5.14
C SER A 120 -13.75 -0.73 -3.85
N LEU A 121 -12.80 -0.03 -3.23
CA LEU A 121 -12.20 -0.52 -2.00
C LEU A 121 -13.18 -0.60 -0.83
N GLU A 122 -14.20 0.26 -0.81
CA GLU A 122 -15.27 0.23 0.20
C GLU A 122 -16.12 -1.04 0.04
N GLU A 123 -16.57 -1.33 -1.18
CA GLU A 123 -17.29 -2.57 -1.51
C GLU A 123 -16.46 -3.80 -1.17
N TYR A 124 -15.17 -3.79 -1.51
CA TYR A 124 -14.26 -4.87 -1.16
C TYR A 124 -14.16 -5.06 0.35
N THR A 125 -13.96 -3.97 1.11
CA THR A 125 -13.84 -4.00 2.58
C THR A 125 -15.11 -4.57 3.21
N ASN A 126 -16.29 -4.18 2.70
CA ASN A 126 -17.57 -4.73 3.16
C ASN A 126 -17.71 -6.22 2.82
N ALA A 127 -17.27 -6.64 1.64
CA ALA A 127 -17.24 -8.06 1.27
C ALA A 127 -16.31 -8.88 2.20
N ILE A 128 -15.13 -8.37 2.57
CA ILE A 128 -14.24 -9.04 3.54
C ILE A 128 -14.96 -9.27 4.88
N LYS A 129 -15.65 -8.25 5.41
CA LYS A 129 -16.43 -8.38 6.66
C LYS A 129 -17.49 -9.48 6.57
N SER A 130 -18.23 -9.52 5.46
CA SER A 130 -19.21 -10.57 5.18
C SER A 130 -18.57 -11.96 5.08
N HIS A 131 -17.44 -12.07 4.38
CA HIS A 131 -16.69 -13.31 4.22
C HIS A 131 -16.15 -13.86 5.55
N ILE A 132 -15.65 -12.99 6.43
CA ILE A 132 -15.25 -13.38 7.80
C ILE A 132 -16.47 -13.92 8.56
N THR A 133 -17.60 -13.22 8.49
CA THR A 133 -18.85 -13.64 9.14
C THR A 133 -19.31 -15.02 8.63
N TYR A 134 -19.17 -15.30 7.33
CA TYR A 134 -19.47 -16.62 6.77
C TYR A 134 -18.56 -17.72 7.33
N LEU A 135 -17.26 -17.48 7.45
CA LEU A 135 -16.33 -18.45 8.04
C LEU A 135 -16.58 -18.69 9.53
N GLU A 136 -16.95 -17.65 10.28
CA GLU A 136 -17.31 -17.79 11.68
C GLU A 136 -18.58 -18.64 11.84
N LYS A 137 -19.59 -18.44 10.99
CA LYS A 137 -20.81 -19.27 10.93
C LYS A 137 -20.47 -20.72 10.57
N PHE A 138 -19.67 -20.93 9.54
CA PHE A 138 -19.18 -22.25 9.14
C PHE A 138 -18.44 -22.96 10.29
N GLY A 139 -17.55 -22.26 10.98
CA GLY A 139 -16.82 -22.77 12.14
C GLY A 139 -17.75 -23.22 13.27
N LYS A 140 -18.79 -22.43 13.56
CA LYS A 140 -19.82 -22.80 14.56
C LYS A 140 -20.60 -24.04 14.14
N GLN A 141 -21.02 -24.14 12.87
CA GLN A 141 -21.75 -25.30 12.34
C GLN A 141 -20.93 -26.59 12.39
N LYS A 142 -19.63 -26.51 12.07
CA LYS A 142 -18.68 -27.63 12.20
C LYS A 142 -18.18 -27.86 13.65
N LYS A 143 -18.70 -27.11 14.62
CA LYS A 143 -18.32 -27.18 16.05
C LYS A 143 -16.82 -27.01 16.29
N PHE A 144 -16.16 -26.14 15.52
CA PHE A 144 -14.76 -25.81 15.73
C PHE A 144 -14.58 -24.92 16.96
N THR A 145 -13.41 -25.03 17.60
CA THR A 145 -13.03 -24.12 18.68
C THR A 145 -12.76 -22.72 18.13
N THR A 146 -12.95 -21.67 18.94
CA THR A 146 -12.66 -20.28 18.55
C THR A 146 -11.25 -20.13 18.00
N ARG A 147 -10.25 -20.74 18.67
CA ARG A 147 -8.86 -20.72 18.20
C ARG A 147 -8.69 -21.31 16.81
N LYS A 148 -9.41 -22.40 16.49
CA LYS A 148 -9.36 -23.01 15.16
C LYS A 148 -10.02 -22.12 14.11
N VAL A 149 -11.13 -21.47 14.44
CA VAL A 149 -11.78 -20.50 13.56
C VAL A 149 -10.84 -19.32 13.28
N ASP A 150 -10.22 -18.75 14.32
CA ASP A 150 -9.22 -17.68 14.20
C ASP A 150 -8.09 -18.11 13.24
N THR A 151 -7.53 -19.31 13.40
CA THR A 151 -6.49 -19.83 12.49
C THR A 151 -6.98 -19.98 11.05
N ILE A 152 -8.21 -20.46 10.84
CA ILE A 152 -8.79 -20.60 9.49
C ILE A 152 -8.94 -19.21 8.84
N VAL A 153 -9.48 -18.24 9.57
CA VAL A 153 -9.64 -16.85 9.10
C VAL A 153 -8.27 -16.27 8.75
N SER A 154 -7.29 -16.31 9.66
CA SER A 154 -5.96 -15.76 9.42
C SER A 154 -5.25 -16.37 8.21
N ASN A 155 -5.47 -17.66 7.92
CA ASN A 155 -4.86 -18.32 6.75
C ASN A 155 -5.62 -18.05 5.45
N HIS A 156 -6.93 -17.82 5.53
CA HIS A 156 -7.81 -17.62 4.37
C HIS A 156 -7.73 -16.21 3.80
N PHE A 157 -7.48 -15.22 4.66
CA PHE A 157 -7.33 -13.82 4.28
C PHE A 157 -5.87 -13.46 4.09
N THR A 158 -5.60 -12.45 3.26
CA THR A 158 -4.25 -11.86 3.18
C THR A 158 -4.03 -10.93 4.36
N THR A 159 -2.77 -10.56 4.62
CA THR A 159 -2.45 -9.52 5.59
C THR A 159 -3.19 -8.21 5.27
N LEU A 160 -3.34 -7.87 3.97
CA LEU A 160 -4.11 -6.71 3.53
C LEU A 160 -5.58 -6.81 3.93
N ASP A 161 -6.22 -7.94 3.63
CA ASP A 161 -7.62 -8.18 3.93
C ASP A 161 -7.90 -7.97 5.42
N LEU A 162 -7.08 -8.61 6.28
CA LEU A 162 -7.23 -8.53 7.73
C LEU A 162 -7.03 -7.10 8.26
N ARG A 163 -6.13 -6.33 7.64
CA ARG A 163 -5.84 -4.94 8.01
C ARG A 163 -6.95 -3.98 7.59
N LEU A 164 -7.51 -4.15 6.38
CA LEU A 164 -8.63 -3.35 5.88
C LEU A 164 -9.85 -3.41 6.81
N VAL A 165 -10.07 -4.56 7.45
CA VAL A 165 -11.18 -4.74 8.39
C VAL A 165 -10.77 -4.68 9.86
N ARG A 166 -9.48 -4.43 10.16
CA ARG A 166 -8.89 -4.48 11.51
C ARG A 166 -9.30 -5.74 12.29
N HIS A 167 -9.22 -6.90 11.64
CA HIS A 167 -9.56 -8.17 12.26
C HIS A 167 -8.54 -8.53 13.34
N LYS A 168 -8.95 -9.27 14.36
CA LYS A 168 -8.13 -9.66 15.52
C LYS A 168 -6.70 -10.08 15.13
N ASN A 169 -5.74 -9.59 15.92
CA ASN A 169 -4.29 -9.83 15.76
C ASN A 169 -3.66 -9.23 14.49
N TYR A 170 -4.36 -8.36 13.74
CA TYR A 170 -3.82 -7.79 12.50
C TYR A 170 -2.49 -7.06 12.70
N GLU A 171 -2.30 -6.48 13.89
CA GLU A 171 -1.13 -5.72 14.31
C GLU A 171 0.15 -6.56 14.35
N ASN A 172 0.02 -7.88 14.43
CA ASN A 172 1.16 -8.81 14.50
C ASN A 172 1.67 -9.22 13.10
N PHE A 173 0.93 -8.92 12.02
CA PHE A 173 1.36 -9.27 10.68
C PHE A 173 2.20 -8.15 10.08
N HIS A 174 3.47 -8.39 9.79
CA HIS A 174 4.29 -7.40 9.11
C HIS A 174 3.75 -7.08 7.70
N PRO A 175 3.77 -5.80 7.28
CA PRO A 175 3.63 -5.43 5.89
C PRO A 175 4.70 -6.17 5.07
N ASP A 176 4.30 -7.12 4.21
CA ASP A 176 5.23 -7.86 3.36
C ASP A 176 5.19 -7.37 1.91
N GLY A 177 6.09 -7.92 1.08
CA GLY A 177 6.14 -7.56 -0.34
C GLY A 177 4.88 -7.94 -1.14
N THR A 178 4.02 -8.82 -0.62
CA THR A 178 2.75 -9.19 -1.28
C THR A 178 1.68 -8.13 -1.05
N LEU A 179 1.58 -7.59 0.17
CA LEU A 179 0.74 -6.44 0.50
C LEU A 179 1.00 -5.25 -0.42
N LEU A 180 2.28 -4.92 -0.67
CA LEU A 180 2.66 -3.80 -1.54
C LEU A 180 2.26 -4.05 -3.00
N LYS A 181 2.36 -5.29 -3.48
CA LYS A 181 1.93 -5.67 -4.84
C LYS A 181 0.41 -5.58 -4.96
N ASP A 182 -0.32 -6.12 -3.99
CA ASP A 182 -1.79 -6.12 -3.98
C ASP A 182 -2.32 -4.68 -3.94
N LEU A 183 -1.74 -3.80 -3.10
CA LEU A 183 -2.12 -2.39 -3.07
C LEU A 183 -1.73 -1.64 -4.34
N ASN A 184 -0.53 -1.87 -4.90
CA ASN A 184 -0.15 -1.26 -6.18
C ASN A 184 -1.14 -1.63 -7.28
N LEU A 185 -1.63 -2.88 -7.30
CA LEU A 185 -2.66 -3.32 -8.25
C LEU A 185 -3.94 -2.47 -8.10
N ILE A 186 -4.50 -2.35 -6.89
CA ILE A 186 -5.70 -1.51 -6.62
C ILE A 186 -5.52 -0.09 -7.12
N LEU A 187 -4.35 0.49 -6.85
CA LEU A 187 -4.08 1.88 -7.16
C LEU A 187 -3.85 2.07 -8.67
N SER A 188 -3.36 1.05 -9.37
CA SER A 188 -3.10 1.06 -10.81
C SER A 188 -4.31 0.76 -11.70
N CYS A 189 -5.33 0.05 -11.18
CA CYS A 189 -6.54 -0.33 -11.92
C CYS A 189 -7.52 0.84 -12.17
N LYS A 190 -7.16 2.08 -11.82
CA LYS A 190 -8.04 3.23 -11.99
C LYS A 190 -7.88 3.84 -13.38
N ASP A 191 -8.84 3.51 -14.23
CA ASP A 191 -8.85 3.81 -15.67
C ASP A 191 -9.15 5.27 -16.06
N ASN A 192 -9.04 6.21 -15.12
CA ASN A 192 -9.44 7.60 -15.37
C ASN A 192 -8.42 8.28 -16.31
N VAL A 193 -8.88 8.60 -17.52
CA VAL A 193 -8.15 9.42 -18.50
C VAL A 193 -8.28 10.92 -18.18
N VAL A 194 -9.36 11.29 -17.48
CA VAL A 194 -9.69 12.65 -17.05
C VAL A 194 -9.43 12.77 -15.55
N PHE A 195 -8.86 13.89 -15.10
CA PHE A 195 -8.68 14.15 -13.68
C PHE A 195 -10.02 14.49 -13.03
N ASP A 196 -10.25 13.88 -11.89
CA ASP A 196 -11.42 14.10 -11.06
C ASP A 196 -10.95 14.18 -9.61
N TYR A 197 -11.34 15.24 -8.90
CA TYR A 197 -10.97 15.44 -7.50
C TYR A 197 -11.48 14.33 -6.58
N ASP A 198 -12.55 13.62 -6.98
CA ASP A 198 -13.03 12.45 -6.25
C ASP A 198 -11.96 11.35 -6.14
N ILE A 199 -10.96 11.33 -7.02
CA ILE A 199 -9.84 10.40 -6.93
C ILE A 199 -9.12 10.54 -5.59
N ILE A 200 -9.00 11.75 -5.04
CA ILE A 200 -8.35 12.01 -3.75
C ILE A 200 -9.08 11.24 -2.65
N GLY A 201 -10.42 11.34 -2.62
CA GLY A 201 -11.25 10.61 -1.66
C GLY A 201 -11.02 9.09 -1.70
N LYS A 202 -10.71 8.53 -2.88
CA LYS A 202 -10.42 7.11 -3.07
C LYS A 202 -9.07 6.65 -2.50
N PHE A 203 -8.18 7.56 -2.09
CA PHE A 203 -6.93 7.26 -1.39
C PHE A 203 -7.04 7.36 0.13
N ARG A 204 -8.21 7.72 0.68
CA ARG A 204 -8.50 7.63 2.13
C ARG A 204 -8.69 6.18 2.55
N ASN A 205 -7.62 5.43 2.45
CA ASN A 205 -7.61 4.01 2.70
C ASN A 205 -6.23 3.55 3.20
N TYR A 206 -6.12 2.24 3.41
CA TYR A 206 -4.93 1.63 3.99
C TYR A 206 -3.62 1.94 3.24
N ALA A 207 -3.66 2.21 1.93
CA ALA A 207 -2.51 2.66 1.15
C ALA A 207 -1.86 3.93 1.74
N LEU A 208 -2.66 4.91 2.14
CA LEU A 208 -2.16 6.18 2.68
C LEU A 208 -1.49 6.01 4.07
N LEU A 209 -1.75 4.88 4.75
CA LEU A 209 -1.14 4.56 6.04
C LEU A 209 0.22 3.88 5.89
N ILE A 210 0.45 3.17 4.79
CA ILE A 210 1.67 2.37 4.60
C ILE A 210 2.62 2.90 3.54
N PHE A 211 2.14 3.71 2.60
CA PHE A 211 2.99 4.28 1.56
C PHE A 211 3.48 5.67 1.95
N PRO A 212 4.71 6.03 1.58
CA PRO A 212 5.14 7.42 1.60
C PRO A 212 4.20 8.27 0.77
N LEU A 213 3.87 9.46 1.26
CA LEU A 213 2.99 10.42 0.58
C LEU A 213 3.41 10.65 -0.88
N LYS A 214 4.71 10.68 -1.16
CA LYS A 214 5.24 10.80 -2.53
C LYS A 214 4.67 9.74 -3.48
N VAL A 215 4.60 8.49 -3.04
CA VAL A 215 4.05 7.38 -3.84
C VAL A 215 2.56 7.58 -4.09
N ILE A 216 1.81 8.01 -3.07
CA ILE A 216 0.39 8.33 -3.19
C ILE A 216 0.15 9.48 -4.19
N LEU A 217 0.92 10.56 -4.07
CA LEU A 217 0.86 11.70 -4.99
C LEU A 217 1.24 11.30 -6.42
N GLU A 218 2.22 10.42 -6.59
CA GLU A 218 2.54 9.85 -7.91
C GLU A 218 1.34 9.11 -8.51
N PHE A 219 0.60 8.31 -7.72
CA PHE A 219 -0.60 7.64 -8.24
C PHE A 219 -1.75 8.58 -8.60
N ILE A 220 -1.89 9.70 -7.89
CA ILE A 220 -2.96 10.68 -8.13
C ILE A 220 -2.62 11.57 -9.34
N LEU A 221 -1.39 12.07 -9.39
CA LEU A 221 -0.94 13.04 -10.39
C LEU A 221 -0.49 12.38 -11.69
N TYR A 222 -0.18 11.08 -11.66
CA TYR A 222 0.28 10.31 -12.80
C TYR A 222 -0.44 8.97 -12.92
N ASN A 223 -1.06 8.75 -14.06
CA ASN A 223 -1.67 7.47 -14.38
C ASN A 223 -0.59 6.50 -14.88
N ARG A 224 -0.08 5.63 -14.00
CA ARG A 224 0.97 4.66 -14.35
C ARG A 224 0.55 3.61 -15.39
N SER A 225 -0.76 3.36 -15.56
CA SER A 225 -1.25 2.37 -16.53
C SER A 225 -1.41 2.95 -17.94
N LYS A 226 -1.32 4.27 -18.10
CA LYS A 226 -1.43 4.96 -19.40
C LYS A 226 -0.14 5.73 -19.73
N THR A 227 0.14 5.88 -21.02
CA THR A 227 1.28 6.68 -21.49
C THR A 227 1.09 8.18 -21.29
N GLU A 228 -0.10 8.62 -20.87
CA GLU A 228 -0.45 10.03 -20.76
C GLU A 228 -0.60 10.48 -19.29
N PRO A 229 0.10 11.55 -18.88
CA PRO A 229 0.00 12.09 -17.53
C PRO A 229 -1.34 12.78 -17.27
N VAL A 230 -1.77 12.78 -16.01
CA VAL A 230 -3.03 13.40 -15.55
C VAL A 230 -2.85 14.88 -15.27
N PHE A 231 -1.71 15.23 -14.66
CA PHE A 231 -1.21 16.59 -14.53
C PHE A 231 0.01 16.82 -15.44
N VAL A 232 0.06 17.97 -16.09
CA VAL A 232 1.17 18.37 -16.96
C VAL A 232 1.66 19.77 -16.62
N LEU A 233 2.95 19.97 -16.81
CA LEU A 233 3.54 21.29 -16.93
C LEU A 233 3.65 21.62 -18.43
N PHE A 234 2.97 22.68 -18.87
CA PHE A 234 3.18 23.22 -20.22
C PHE A 234 4.30 24.26 -20.19
N ASP A 235 5.34 24.01 -20.98
CA ASP A 235 6.37 25.03 -21.26
C ASP A 235 5.79 26.07 -22.22
N LEU A 236 5.49 27.25 -21.68
CA LEU A 236 4.96 28.39 -22.43
C LEU A 236 6.05 29.40 -22.82
N GLY A 237 7.33 29.11 -22.57
CA GLY A 237 8.45 30.00 -22.92
C GLY A 237 8.60 31.23 -22.05
N HIS A 238 7.99 31.25 -20.85
CA HIS A 238 8.18 32.32 -19.87
C HIS A 238 9.27 31.93 -18.87
N GLU A 239 10.45 32.56 -18.98
CA GLU A 239 11.61 32.27 -18.13
C GLU A 239 11.35 32.54 -16.63
N GLU A 240 10.45 33.48 -16.31
CA GLU A 240 10.25 33.94 -14.93
C GLU A 240 9.16 33.17 -14.14
N ASN A 241 8.34 32.32 -14.77
CA ASN A 241 7.22 31.66 -14.08
C ASN A 241 6.86 30.27 -14.65
N PRO A 242 7.60 29.21 -14.28
CA PRO A 242 7.34 27.83 -14.72
C PRO A 242 6.19 27.14 -13.96
N PHE A 243 5.18 27.87 -13.48
CA PHE A 243 4.17 27.36 -12.53
C PHE A 243 2.77 27.13 -13.11
N HIS A 244 2.67 26.93 -14.43
CA HIS A 244 1.41 26.62 -15.08
C HIS A 244 1.16 25.11 -15.08
N TYR A 245 0.63 24.60 -13.96
CA TYR A 245 0.20 23.21 -13.85
C TYR A 245 -1.21 23.09 -14.40
N TYR A 246 -1.43 22.08 -15.23
CA TYR A 246 -2.75 21.81 -15.79
C TYR A 246 -3.13 20.37 -15.54
N TYR A 247 -4.42 20.14 -15.33
CA TYR A 247 -5.00 18.80 -15.35
C TYR A 247 -5.96 18.65 -16.53
N LEU A 248 -6.06 17.42 -17.04
CA LEU A 248 -6.94 17.12 -18.16
C LEU A 248 -8.39 17.05 -17.66
N ASN A 249 -9.21 18.00 -18.08
CA ASN A 249 -10.62 18.09 -17.67
C ASN A 249 -11.57 17.37 -18.64
N GLU A 250 -11.30 17.42 -19.94
CA GLU A 250 -12.21 16.84 -20.93
C GLU A 250 -11.48 16.47 -22.23
N ARG A 251 -12.03 15.49 -22.97
CA ARG A 251 -11.68 15.21 -24.36
C ARG A 251 -12.89 15.32 -25.26
N LYS A 252 -12.75 16.03 -26.39
CA LYS A 252 -13.76 16.07 -27.46
C LYS A 252 -13.08 15.81 -28.80
N GLY A 253 -13.26 14.61 -29.36
CA GLY A 253 -12.54 14.18 -30.56
C GLY A 253 -11.02 14.10 -30.31
N SER A 254 -10.21 14.71 -31.18
CA SER A 254 -8.76 14.81 -30.97
C SER A 254 -8.36 15.88 -29.94
N LYS A 255 -9.28 16.79 -29.58
CA LYS A 255 -8.99 17.95 -28.73
C LYS A 255 -8.98 17.56 -27.24
N LYS A 256 -7.99 18.06 -26.51
CA LYS A 256 -7.80 17.89 -25.06
C LYS A 256 -7.98 19.23 -24.36
N TYR A 257 -8.88 19.30 -23.40
CA TYR A 257 -9.20 20.53 -22.67
C TYR A 257 -8.56 20.48 -21.29
N TRP A 258 -7.66 21.40 -21.06
CA TRP A 258 -6.80 21.46 -19.88
C TRP A 258 -7.23 22.64 -19.00
N ILE A 259 -7.38 22.37 -17.70
CA ILE A 259 -7.68 23.39 -16.71
C ILE A 259 -6.42 23.68 -15.89
N MET A 260 -6.06 24.96 -15.80
CA MET A 260 -4.97 25.42 -14.97
C MET A 260 -5.33 25.30 -13.49
N ASP A 261 -4.47 24.66 -12.71
CA ASP A 261 -4.44 24.74 -11.26
C ASP A 261 -3.19 25.55 -10.87
N CYS A 262 -3.39 26.86 -10.69
CA CYS A 262 -2.32 27.81 -10.39
C CYS A 262 -1.48 27.29 -9.22
N ARG A 263 -0.21 26.97 -9.50
CA ARG A 263 0.76 26.53 -8.47
C ARG A 263 0.28 25.30 -7.66
N MET A 264 -0.69 24.53 -8.17
CA MET A 264 -1.32 23.37 -7.53
C MET A 264 -2.08 23.69 -6.24
N GLU A 265 -2.56 24.93 -6.09
CA GLU A 265 -3.18 25.42 -4.87
C GLU A 265 -4.48 24.66 -4.54
N ILE A 266 -5.38 24.52 -5.52
CA ILE A 266 -6.67 23.87 -5.34
C ILE A 266 -6.45 22.38 -5.06
N PHE A 267 -5.58 21.74 -5.84
CA PHE A 267 -5.17 20.36 -5.60
C PHE A 267 -4.67 20.13 -4.19
N LEU A 268 -3.77 20.97 -3.69
CA LEU A 268 -3.20 20.81 -2.37
C LEU A 268 -4.23 21.02 -1.28
N GLU A 269 -5.11 22.01 -1.41
CA GLU A 269 -6.19 22.22 -0.45
C GLU A 269 -7.11 20.99 -0.35
N GLN A 270 -7.47 20.40 -1.49
CA GLN A 270 -8.28 19.18 -1.55
C GLN A 270 -7.55 17.96 -0.96
N VAL A 271 -6.27 17.79 -1.29
CA VAL A 271 -5.45 16.70 -0.71
C VAL A 271 -5.32 16.85 0.80
N ARG A 272 -5.02 18.06 1.29
CA ARG A 272 -4.80 18.33 2.72
C ARG A 272 -6.09 18.16 3.52
N SER A 273 -7.17 18.78 3.07
CA SER A 273 -8.49 18.69 3.72
C SER A 273 -9.03 17.25 3.74
N SER A 274 -8.67 16.43 2.76
CA SER A 274 -9.07 15.03 2.69
C SER A 274 -8.17 14.11 3.53
N PHE A 275 -6.85 14.26 3.43
CA PHE A 275 -5.87 13.30 4.00
C PHE A 275 -5.53 13.57 5.45
N LEU A 276 -5.36 14.83 5.86
CA LEU A 276 -4.92 15.14 7.23
C LEU A 276 -5.91 14.65 8.29
N PRO A 277 -7.24 14.91 8.19
CA PRO A 277 -8.19 14.40 9.17
C PRO A 277 -8.23 12.87 9.22
N TYR A 278 -8.14 12.22 8.05
CA TYR A 278 -8.10 10.77 7.95
C TYR A 278 -6.85 10.19 8.64
N LEU A 279 -5.66 10.70 8.33
CA LEU A 279 -4.41 10.25 8.92
C LEU A 279 -4.37 10.44 10.44
N VAL A 280 -4.85 11.58 10.95
CA VAL A 280 -4.95 11.83 12.40
C VAL A 280 -5.89 10.82 13.07
N SER A 281 -7.06 10.57 12.47
CA SER A 281 -8.04 9.59 12.98
C SER A 281 -7.46 8.17 13.01
N GLU A 282 -6.80 7.76 11.93
CA GLU A 282 -6.20 6.43 11.80
C GLU A 282 -5.01 6.24 12.74
N PHE A 283 -4.19 7.28 12.94
CA PHE A 283 -3.14 7.28 13.95
C PHE A 283 -3.71 7.04 15.34
N ARG A 284 -4.66 7.89 15.76
CA ARG A 284 -5.27 7.81 17.10
C ARG A 284 -5.92 6.45 17.33
N THR A 285 -6.61 5.92 16.32
CA THR A 285 -7.23 4.61 16.47
C THR A 285 -6.20 3.49 16.61
N SER A 286 -5.13 3.53 15.79
CA SER A 286 -4.05 2.56 15.86
C SER A 286 -3.29 2.64 17.19
N TYR A 287 -3.01 3.86 17.64
CA TYR A 287 -2.32 4.13 18.89
C TYR A 287 -3.15 3.63 20.10
N PHE A 288 -4.43 3.99 20.14
CA PHE A 288 -5.36 3.52 21.17
C PHE A 288 -5.49 2.00 21.18
N HIS A 289 -5.47 1.34 20.02
CA HIS A 289 -5.50 -0.11 19.97
C HIS A 289 -4.29 -0.76 20.67
N ILE A 290 -3.11 -0.13 20.58
CA ILE A 290 -1.88 -0.59 21.26
C ILE A 290 -1.91 -0.27 22.75
N PHE A 291 -2.16 0.99 23.11
CA PHE A 291 -1.89 1.51 24.45
C PHE A 291 -3.13 1.70 25.31
N GLN A 292 -4.33 1.57 24.72
CA GLN A 292 -5.63 1.79 25.35
C GLN A 292 -5.83 3.23 25.87
N ASP A 293 -5.04 4.16 25.38
CA ASP A 293 -5.12 5.60 25.61
C ASP A 293 -4.56 6.36 24.37
N ASN A 294 -4.71 7.69 24.33
CA ASN A 294 -4.06 8.56 23.34
C ASN A 294 -3.04 9.50 24.02
N ILE A 295 -2.35 8.98 25.04
CA ILE A 295 -1.34 9.70 25.79
C ILE A 295 0.03 9.31 25.23
N PHE A 296 0.84 10.29 24.84
CA PHE A 296 2.16 10.01 24.28
C PHE A 296 3.04 9.22 25.26
N ARG A 297 3.73 8.20 24.73
CA ARG A 297 4.70 7.37 25.45
C ARG A 297 6.04 7.46 24.73
N GLU A 298 7.10 7.75 25.47
CA GLU A 298 8.44 7.93 24.89
C GLU A 298 8.95 6.66 24.19
N ASN A 299 8.62 5.49 24.73
CA ASN A 299 8.99 4.20 24.17
C ASN A 299 7.96 3.62 23.19
N PHE A 300 7.01 4.43 22.67
CA PHE A 300 6.00 3.89 21.75
C PHE A 300 6.62 3.23 20.50
N LEU A 301 7.78 3.75 20.06
CA LEU A 301 8.54 3.21 18.94
C LEU A 301 9.27 1.90 19.26
N GLU A 302 9.33 1.46 20.51
CA GLU A 302 10.14 0.29 20.90
C GLU A 302 9.28 -0.97 21.15
N LEU A 303 7.95 -0.85 21.17
CA LEU A 303 7.07 -1.86 21.76
C LEU A 303 6.29 -2.73 20.75
N VAL A 304 6.11 -2.33 19.48
CA VAL A 304 5.30 -3.10 18.49
C VAL A 304 5.77 -2.94 17.05
N SER A 305 6.54 -3.89 16.51
CA SER A 305 7.27 -3.76 15.24
C SER A 305 6.40 -3.52 13.98
N GLY A 306 5.20 -4.10 13.90
CA GLY A 306 4.30 -3.96 12.74
C GLY A 306 3.60 -2.61 12.70
N LEU A 307 2.86 -2.31 13.77
CA LEU A 307 2.05 -1.10 13.89
C LEU A 307 2.89 0.16 14.14
N GLU A 308 4.11 0.02 14.69
CA GLU A 308 5.11 1.10 14.74
C GLU A 308 5.41 1.63 13.34
N THR A 309 5.68 0.73 12.38
CA THR A 309 6.04 1.12 11.01
C THR A 309 4.91 1.93 10.36
N GLU A 310 3.65 1.54 10.61
CA GLU A 310 2.47 2.27 10.15
C GLU A 310 2.30 3.61 10.85
N CYS A 311 2.35 3.65 12.18
CA CYS A 311 2.26 4.88 12.95
C CYS A 311 3.37 5.86 12.53
N LYS A 312 4.59 5.37 12.32
CA LYS A 312 5.71 6.13 11.78
C LYS A 312 5.37 6.70 10.41
N GLN A 313 4.93 5.87 9.46
CA GLN A 313 4.61 6.32 8.12
C GLN A 313 3.46 7.34 8.10
N ILE A 314 2.43 7.13 8.94
CA ILE A 314 1.33 8.06 9.14
C ILE A 314 1.85 9.42 9.62
N VAL A 315 2.72 9.42 10.64
CA VAL A 315 3.28 10.67 11.15
C VAL A 315 4.14 11.37 10.11
N GLU A 316 4.99 10.65 9.38
CA GLU A 316 5.77 11.22 8.27
C GLU A 316 4.87 11.87 7.22
N ASN A 317 3.77 11.20 6.86
CA ASN A 317 2.80 11.72 5.88
C ASN A 317 2.09 12.97 6.42
N ILE A 318 1.69 12.98 7.69
CA ILE A 318 1.09 14.16 8.34
C ILE A 318 2.07 15.33 8.36
N MET A 319 3.30 15.10 8.80
CA MET A 319 4.36 16.10 8.87
C MET A 319 4.64 16.73 7.49
N LEU A 320 4.63 15.91 6.45
CA LEU A 320 4.86 16.37 5.09
C LEU A 320 3.66 17.14 4.51
N LEU A 321 2.43 16.73 4.80
CA LEU A 321 1.19 17.40 4.39
C LEU A 321 0.90 18.69 5.17
N ALA A 322 1.31 18.74 6.43
CA ALA A 322 1.15 19.91 7.28
C ALA A 322 2.12 21.04 6.90
N ASN A 323 3.27 20.71 6.30
CA ASN A 323 4.18 21.68 5.71
C ASN A 323 3.82 21.93 4.23
N SER A 324 2.88 22.85 4.00
CA SER A 324 2.37 23.19 2.67
C SER A 324 3.48 23.46 1.65
N LYS A 325 4.53 24.22 2.02
CA LYS A 325 5.67 24.52 1.13
C LYS A 325 6.38 23.26 0.66
N LYS A 326 6.64 22.30 1.56
CA LYS A 326 7.27 21.02 1.21
C LYS A 326 6.33 20.15 0.37
N THR A 327 5.04 20.13 0.70
CA THR A 327 4.05 19.37 -0.10
C THR A 327 3.96 19.91 -1.52
N VAL A 328 3.89 21.23 -1.69
CA VAL A 328 3.92 21.89 -3.01
C VAL A 328 5.13 21.43 -3.78
N GLU A 329 6.33 21.57 -3.19
CA GLU A 329 7.57 21.22 -3.86
C GLU A 329 7.61 19.76 -4.27
N LEU A 330 7.09 18.86 -3.43
CA LEU A 330 6.96 17.45 -3.78
C LEU A 330 6.02 17.21 -4.97
N CYS A 331 4.84 17.83 -4.98
CA CYS A 331 3.90 17.75 -6.10
C CYS A 331 4.52 18.30 -7.38
N LYS A 332 5.22 19.44 -7.31
CA LYS A 332 5.94 20.03 -8.44
C LYS A 332 6.99 19.07 -8.99
N GLN A 333 7.75 18.40 -8.14
CA GLN A 333 8.73 17.40 -8.58
C GLN A 333 8.07 16.20 -9.26
N VAL A 334 6.89 15.77 -8.80
CA VAL A 334 6.13 14.69 -9.44
C VAL A 334 5.64 15.12 -10.82
N VAL A 335 5.07 16.32 -10.97
CA VAL A 335 4.52 16.80 -12.24
C VAL A 335 5.61 17.23 -13.23
N SER A 336 6.70 17.84 -12.76
CA SER A 336 7.76 18.37 -13.64
C SER A 336 8.50 17.28 -14.41
N LYS A 337 8.50 16.04 -13.89
CA LYS A 337 8.98 14.86 -14.65
C LYS A 337 8.18 14.59 -15.92
N ASN A 338 6.97 15.14 -16.03
CA ASN A 338 6.04 15.00 -17.14
C ASN A 338 5.82 16.31 -17.91
N ALA A 339 6.81 17.21 -17.90
CA ALA A 339 6.75 18.44 -18.69
C ALA A 339 6.65 18.14 -20.19
N ARG A 340 5.78 18.87 -20.90
CA ARG A 340 5.60 18.71 -22.36
C ARG A 340 5.38 20.04 -23.06
N LYS A 341 5.68 20.06 -24.37
CA LYS A 341 5.30 21.16 -25.25
C LYS A 341 3.81 21.07 -25.59
N LYS A 342 3.16 22.23 -25.70
CA LYS A 342 1.77 22.35 -26.13
C LYS A 342 1.63 21.93 -27.59
N THR A 343 0.64 21.09 -27.91
CA THR A 343 0.29 20.75 -29.29
C THR A 343 -0.96 21.51 -29.75
N PRO A 344 -1.29 21.55 -31.06
CA PRO A 344 -2.52 22.18 -31.57
C PRO A 344 -3.83 21.52 -31.09
N ASP A 345 -3.73 20.30 -30.56
CA ASP A 345 -4.85 19.58 -29.97
C ASP A 345 -5.10 19.96 -28.50
N ASP A 346 -4.15 20.63 -27.84
CA ASP A 346 -4.27 21.06 -26.45
C ASP A 346 -4.95 22.45 -26.36
N ILE A 347 -6.15 22.48 -25.78
CA ILE A 347 -6.91 23.70 -25.48
C ILE A 347 -6.73 24.03 -24.00
N LEU A 348 -6.06 25.15 -23.70
CA LEU A 348 -5.82 25.62 -22.34
C LEU A 348 -6.88 26.65 -21.96
N ASN A 349 -7.50 26.51 -20.78
CA ASN A 349 -8.52 27.46 -20.32
C ASN A 349 -7.95 28.83 -19.94
N LEU A 350 -6.71 28.87 -19.44
CA LEU A 350 -5.99 30.07 -19.02
C LEU A 350 -4.53 29.95 -19.46
N ILE A 351 -3.85 31.09 -19.60
CA ILE A 351 -2.44 31.18 -20.05
C ILE A 351 -1.64 32.13 -19.12
N LYS A 352 -2.30 32.85 -18.22
CA LYS A 352 -1.68 33.79 -17.28
C LYS A 352 -1.82 33.28 -15.85
N ASN A 353 -0.80 33.55 -15.05
CA ASN A 353 -0.72 33.12 -13.65
C ASN A 353 -1.42 34.13 -12.74
N ASP A 354 -2.26 33.65 -11.83
CA ASP A 354 -2.80 34.46 -10.74
C ASP A 354 -1.78 34.51 -9.58
N PRO A 355 -1.78 35.61 -8.78
CA PRO A 355 -1.02 35.63 -7.53
C PRO A 355 -1.54 34.55 -6.57
N LEU A 356 -0.64 33.97 -5.76
CA LEU A 356 -1.00 33.01 -4.70
C LEU A 356 -2.01 33.65 -3.77
N LYS A 357 -3.08 32.91 -3.45
CA LYS A 357 -4.05 33.33 -2.43
C LYS A 357 -3.74 32.72 -1.06
N ILE A 358 -3.18 31.51 -1.03
CA ILE A 358 -2.79 30.81 0.20
C ILE A 358 -1.37 31.20 0.66
N GLU A 359 -1.26 31.62 1.93
CA GLU A 359 0.03 31.67 2.62
C GLU A 359 0.55 30.24 2.83
N LEU A 360 1.78 29.99 2.38
CA LEU A 360 2.44 28.70 2.60
C LEU A 360 2.93 28.62 4.05
N VAL A 361 2.07 28.12 4.94
CA VAL A 361 2.34 27.94 6.38
C VAL A 361 2.79 26.51 6.68
N ASP A 362 3.66 26.37 7.69
CA ASP A 362 4.00 25.09 8.32
C ASP A 362 3.12 24.86 9.56
N GLU A 363 2.13 23.99 9.43
CA GLU A 363 1.16 23.67 10.47
C GLU A 363 1.52 22.36 11.21
N SER A 364 2.74 21.86 11.04
CA SER A 364 3.16 20.57 11.60
C SER A 364 2.93 20.50 13.10
N GLN A 365 3.14 21.61 13.83
CA GLN A 365 2.92 21.62 15.28
C GLN A 365 1.46 21.39 15.66
N PHE A 366 0.54 22.01 14.91
CA PHE A 366 -0.89 21.89 15.13
C PHE A 366 -1.36 20.45 14.92
N TYR A 367 -0.97 19.83 13.81
CA TYR A 367 -1.38 18.45 13.53
C TYR A 367 -0.71 17.41 14.43
N VAL A 368 0.57 17.61 14.80
CA VAL A 368 1.23 16.74 15.80
C VAL A 368 0.54 16.84 17.16
N ALA A 369 0.09 18.02 17.57
CA ALA A 369 -0.65 18.19 18.83
C ALA A 369 -1.99 17.44 18.83
N GLN A 370 -2.63 17.26 17.66
CA GLN A 370 -3.89 16.50 17.54
C GLN A 370 -3.72 14.97 17.61
N LEU A 371 -2.51 14.46 17.34
CA LEU A 371 -2.23 13.02 17.38
C LEU A 371 -2.43 12.41 18.77
N PHE A 372 -2.24 13.24 19.79
CA PHE A 372 -2.41 12.89 21.19
C PHE A 372 -3.43 13.85 21.79
N ASP A 373 -3.92 13.60 22.99
CA ASP A 373 -4.86 14.51 23.67
C ASP A 373 -4.16 15.79 24.16
N ASN A 374 -3.64 16.58 23.22
CA ASN A 374 -2.88 17.83 23.41
C ASN A 374 -1.63 17.67 24.29
N SER A 375 -0.84 16.62 24.02
CA SER A 375 0.42 16.31 24.72
C SER A 375 1.55 17.32 24.42
N PRO A 376 2.63 17.37 25.24
CA PRO A 376 3.38 18.58 25.53
C PRO A 376 4.20 19.12 24.35
N LYS A 377 4.54 20.43 24.48
CA LYS A 377 5.55 21.14 23.68
C LYS A 377 6.85 20.31 23.67
N ASN A 378 7.10 19.53 22.60
CA ASN A 378 8.38 18.91 22.19
C ASN A 378 8.20 17.65 21.34
N LEU A 379 6.96 17.17 21.10
CA LEU A 379 6.69 16.03 20.20
C LEU A 379 7.31 16.22 18.81
N LEU A 380 7.34 17.44 18.30
CA LEU A 380 7.99 17.79 17.05
C LEU A 380 9.49 17.46 17.01
N THR A 381 10.19 17.61 18.14
CA THR A 381 11.61 17.27 18.24
C THR A 381 11.80 15.76 18.16
N ILE A 382 10.88 15.01 18.76
CA ILE A 382 10.88 13.54 18.71
C ILE A 382 10.58 13.08 17.28
N PHE A 383 9.56 13.63 16.63
CA PHE A 383 9.18 13.27 15.26
C PHE A 383 10.17 13.74 14.19
N LYS A 384 10.90 14.84 14.42
CA LYS A 384 12.00 15.25 13.53
C LYS A 384 13.16 14.26 13.50
N ASN A 385 13.32 13.46 14.56
CA ASN A 385 14.35 12.42 14.63
C ASN A 385 13.90 11.07 14.03
N ILE A 386 12.64 10.96 13.61
CA ILE A 386 12.11 9.73 12.99
C ILE A 386 12.52 9.61 11.50
N GLY A 387 12.97 10.70 10.88
CA GLY A 387 13.37 10.79 9.47
C GLY A 387 14.85 10.59 9.20
#